data_AF-T0LH76-F1
#
_entry.id   AF-T0LH76-F1
#
_cell.length_a   1.000
_cell.length_b   1.000
_cell.length_c   1.000
_cell.angle_alpha   90.00
_cell.angle_beta   90.00
_cell.angle_gamma   90.00
#
_symmetry.space_group_name_H-M   'P 1'
#
loop_
_entity.id
_entity.type
_entity.pdbx_description
1 polymer ?
#
loop_
_entity_poly.entity_id
_entity_poly.type
_entity_poly.pdbx_seq_one_letter_code
_entity_poly.pdbx_strand_id
1 'polypeptide(L)' 'MTFKEFLLLIILVLFLIFVVQNTQAFPVKFLIWSFSMSRALWLILGLLVGLSLGWVLTLRAKKKKDELKSQKEKN' A
#
# COMPACT_ATOMS: atom_id res chain seq x y z
N MET A 1 -15.18 10.83 -24.91
CA MET A 1 -14.30 10.63 -23.75
C MET A 1 -15.07 11.09 -22.52
N THR A 2 -15.44 10.17 -21.64
CA THR A 2 -16.15 10.52 -20.41
C THR A 2 -15.18 11.19 -19.43
N PHE A 3 -15.69 12.03 -18.53
CA PHE A 3 -14.86 12.73 -17.53
C PHE A 3 -13.99 11.75 -16.71
N LYS A 4 -14.51 10.53 -16.47
CA LYS A 4 -13.80 9.45 -15.77
C LYS A 4 -12.58 8.95 -16.56
N GLU A 5 -12.70 8.80 -17.88
CA GLU A 5 -11.60 8.38 -18.76
C GLU A 5 -10.51 9.45 -18.85
N PHE A 6 -10.91 10.72 -18.93
CA PHE A 6 -9.97 11.84 -18.94
C PHE A 6 -9.20 11.96 -17.61
N LEU A 7 -9.91 11.81 -16.48
CA LEU A 7 -9.30 11.77 -15.15
C LEU A 7 -8.32 10.60 -15.01
N LEU A 8 -8.69 9.43 -15.53
CA LEU A 8 -7.83 8.24 -15.49
C LEU A 8 -6.55 8.43 -16.31
N LEU A 9 -6.64 9.10 -17.46
CA LEU A 9 -5.49 9.41 -18.31
C LEU A 9 -4.54 10.42 -17.65
N ILE A 10 -5.09 11.44 -16.97
CA ILE A 10 -4.30 12.39 -16.17
C ILE A 10 -3.56 11.67 -15.03
N ILE A 11 -4.27 10.82 -14.28
CA ILE A 11 -3.68 10.05 -13.18
C ILE A 11 -2.56 9.14 -13.69
N LEU A 12 -2.75 8.50 -14.85
CA LEU A 12 -1.75 7.64 -15.48
C LEU A 12 -0.48 8.43 -15.85
N VAL A 13 -0.63 9.61 -16.44
CA VAL A 13 0.50 10.48 -16.80
C VAL A 13 1.25 10.95 -15.55
N LEU A 14 0.53 11.39 -14.51
CA LEU A 14 1.13 11.79 -13.24
C LEU A 14 1.87 10.64 -12.56
N PHE A 15 1.32 9.42 -12.62
CA PHE A 15 1.97 8.23 -12.09
C PHE A 15 3.26 7.90 -12.85
N LEU A 16 3.28 8.00 -14.18
CA LEU A 16 4.48 7.79 -14.98
C LEU A 16 5.56 8.83 -14.66
N ILE A 17 5.18 10.11 -14.53
CA ILE A 17 6.10 11.18 -14.12
C ILE A 17 6.67 10.90 -12.72
N PHE A 18 5.81 10.49 -11.79
CA PHE A 18 6.23 10.10 -10.44
C PHE A 18 7.25 8.94 -10.50
N VAL A 19 7.00 7.90 -11.30
CA VAL A 19 7.94 6.78 -11.47
C VAL A 19 9.28 7.28 -12.02
N VAL A 20 9.27 8.06 -13.11
CA VAL A 20 10.49 8.56 -13.78
C VAL A 20 11.27 9.52 -12.89
N GLN A 21 10.63 10.35 -12.08
CA GLN A 21 11.33 11.21 -11.12
C GLN A 21 11.94 10.41 -9.97
N ASN A 22 11.31 9.29 -9.59
CA ASN A 22 11.72 8.45 -8.49
C ASN A 22 12.60 7.26 -8.91
N THR A 23 13.03 7.18 -10.17
CA THR A 23 14.05 6.21 -10.65
C THR A 23 15.46 6.53 -10.16
N GLN A 24 15.71 7.75 -9.66
CA GLN A 24 16.98 8.07 -9.01
C GLN A 24 17.22 7.12 -7.83
N ALA A 25 18.11 6.16 -8.05
CA ALA A 25 18.50 5.16 -7.07
C ALA A 25 19.14 5.86 -5.88
N PHE A 26 18.57 5.68 -4.70
CA PHE A 26 19.15 6.18 -3.47
C PHE A 26 19.93 5.04 -2.82
N PRO A 27 21.22 5.25 -2.47
CA PRO A 27 21.98 4.22 -1.79
C PRO A 27 21.43 4.06 -0.37
N VAL A 28 20.84 2.91 -0.08
CA VAL A 28 20.42 2.55 1.27
C VAL A 28 21.52 1.71 1.91
N LYS A 29 21.97 2.15 3.08
CA LYS A 29 22.88 1.38 3.94
C LYS A 29 22.08 0.84 5.12
N PHE A 30 22.03 -0.47 5.26
CA PHE A 30 21.42 -1.15 6.38
C PHE A 30 22.43 -2.07 7.07
N LEU A 31 22.90 -1.65 8.25
CA LEU A 31 23.98 -2.28 9.03
C LEU A 31 25.27 -2.49 8.21
N ILE A 32 25.37 -3.62 7.47
CA ILE A 32 26.53 -4.03 6.68
C ILE A 32 26.20 -4.06 5.17
N TRP A 33 24.91 -3.98 4.82
CA TRP A 33 24.42 -4.12 3.46
C TRP A 33 24.25 -2.74 2.82
N SER A 34 24.85 -2.55 1.64
CA SER A 34 24.59 -1.40 0.79
C SER A 34 23.92 -1.85 -0.50
N PHE A 35 22.74 -1.31 -0.79
CA PHE A 35 22.07 -1.55 -2.05
C PHE A 35 21.48 -0.25 -2.59
N SER A 36 21.51 -0.10 -3.90
CA SER A 36 20.96 1.05 -4.60
C SER A 36 19.61 0.63 -5.19
N MET A 37 18.53 1.22 -4.67
CA MET A 37 17.17 0.94 -5.15
C MET A 37 16.44 2.26 -5.39
N SER A 38 15.50 2.28 -6.34
CA SER A 38 14.71 3.46 -6.65
C SER A 38 13.85 3.86 -5.44
N ARG A 39 13.69 5.17 -5.21
CA ARG A 39 12.83 5.70 -4.13
C ARG A 39 11.37 5.26 -4.29
N ALA A 40 10.91 5.07 -5.53
CA ALA A 40 9.58 4.56 -5.82
C ALA A 40 9.35 3.16 -5.25
N LEU A 41 10.34 2.25 -5.37
CA LEU A 41 10.20 0.90 -4.83
C LEU A 41 10.02 0.91 -3.32
N TRP A 42 10.76 1.77 -2.61
CA TRP A 42 10.64 1.93 -1.16
C TRP A 42 9.25 2.41 -0.74
N LEU A 43 8.69 3.38 -1.45
CA LEU A 43 7.34 3.88 -1.17
C LEU A 43 6.27 2.82 -1.44
N ILE A 44 6.38 2.06 -2.53
CA ILE A 44 5.47 0.97 -2.87
C ILE A 44 5.57 -0.16 -1.85
N LEU A 45 6.78 -0.56 -1.44
CA LEU A 45 6.98 -1.59 -0.43
C LEU A 45 6.41 -1.16 0.93
N GLY A 46 6.65 0.09 1.36
CA GLY A 46 6.07 0.63 2.58
C GLY A 46 4.54 0.63 2.56
N LEU A 47 3.94 1.03 1.42
CA LEU A 47 2.50 1.00 1.22
C LEU A 47 1.94 -0.44 1.28
N LEU A 48 2.59 -1.39 0.62
CA LEU A 48 2.17 -2.80 0.62
C LEU A 48 2.25 -3.41 2.02
N VAL A 49 3.30 -3.12 2.78
CA VAL A 49 3.42 -3.55 4.19
C VAL A 49 2.32 -2.93 5.03
N GLY A 50 2.09 -1.62 4.90
CA GLY A 50 1.02 -0.92 5.62
C GLY A 50 -0.38 -1.46 5.32
N LEU A 51 -0.71 -1.67 4.04
CA LEU A 51 -1.97 -2.25 3.60
C LEU A 51 -2.14 -3.68 4.11
N SER A 52 -1.09 -4.51 4.03
CA SER A 52 -1.13 -5.89 4.50
C SER A 52 -1.39 -5.97 6.00
N LEU A 53 -0.69 -5.15 6.80
CA LEU A 53 -0.89 -5.06 8.24
C LEU A 53 -2.30 -4.56 8.58
N GLY A 54 -2.76 -3.49 7.94
CA GLY A 54 -4.10 -2.94 8.14
C GLY A 54 -5.20 -3.95 7.79
N TRP A 55 -5.03 -4.71 6.71
CA TRP A 55 -5.96 -5.75 6.29
C TRP A 55 -6.03 -6.88 7.31
N VAL A 56 -4.88 -7.40 7.76
CA VAL A 56 -4.80 -8.48 8.76
C VAL A 56 -5.45 -8.06 10.08
N LEU A 57 -5.19 -6.83 10.54
CA LEU A 57 -5.81 -6.30 11.77
C LEU A 57 -7.33 -6.18 11.64
N THR A 58 -7.82 -5.72 10.50
CA THR A 58 -9.26 -5.58 10.22
C THR A 58 -9.96 -6.95 10.17
N LEU A 59 -9.34 -7.95 9.55
CA LEU A 59 -9.87 -9.32 9.52
C LEU A 59 -10.00 -9.91 10.94
N ARG A 60 -8.98 -9.73 11.78
CA ARG A 60 -9.01 -10.18 13.18
C ARG A 60 -10.09 -9.45 13.98
N ALA A 61 -10.26 -8.16 13.77
CA ALA A 61 -11.28 -7.35 14.43
C ALA A 61 -12.72 -7.78 14.03
N LYS A 62 -12.95 -8.10 12.74
CA LYS A 62 -14.24 -8.63 12.28
C LYS A 62 -14.55 -9.98 12.91
N LYS A 63 -13.59 -10.92 12.89
CA LYS A 63 -13.77 -12.26 13.48
C LYS A 63 -14.17 -12.20 14.96
N LYS A 64 -13.51 -11.34 15.75
CA LYS A 64 -13.85 -11.13 17.16
C LYS A 64 -15.26 -10.58 17.37
N LYS A 65 -15.73 -9.71 16.46
CA LYS A 65 -17.07 -9.12 16.53
C LYS A 65 -18.17 -10.14 16.20
N ASP A 66 -17.90 -11.04 15.27
CA ASP A 66 -18.83 -12.09 14.85
C ASP A 66 -18.97 -13.17 15.94
N GLU A 67 -17.86 -13.55 16.59
CA GLU A 67 -17.86 -14.46 17.75
C GLU A 67 -18.68 -13.89 18.92
N LEU A 68 -18.54 -12.59 19.21
CA LEU A 68 -19.26 -11.92 20.29
C LEU A 68 -20.77 -11.78 20.01
N LYS A 69 -21.17 -11.62 18.74
CA LYS A 69 -22.59 -11.61 18.33
C LYS A 69 -23.25 -12.98 18.50
N SER A 70 -22.57 -14.05 18.09
CA SER A 70 -23.10 -15.42 18.19
C SER A 70 -23.32 -15.88 19.64
N GLN A 71 -22.51 -15.39 20.59
CA GLN A 71 -22.73 -15.65 22.02
C GLN A 71 -23.92 -14.87 22.61
N LYS A 72 -24.24 -13.68 22.07
CA LYS A 72 -25.39 -12.89 22.53
C LYS A 72 -26.74 -13.39 22.02
N GLU A 73 -26.79 -14.01 20.84
CA GLU A 73 -28.04 -14.61 20.32
C GLU A 73 -28.39 -15.96 20.98
N LYS A 74 -27.46 -16.59 21.68
CA LYS A 74 -27.65 -17.88 22.36
C LYS A 74 -28.04 -17.76 23.85
N ASN A 75 -27.99 -16.56 24.43
CA ASN A 75 -28.42 -16.24 25.79
C ASN A 75 -29.75 -15.48 25.77
#